data_AF-K5XSP4-F1
#
_entry.id   AF-K5XSP4-F1
#
_cell.length_a   1.000
_cell.length_b   1.000
_cell.length_c   1.000
_cell.angle_alpha   90.00
_cell.angle_beta   90.00
_cell.angle_gamma   90.00
#
_symmetry.space_group_name_H-M   'P 1'
#
loop_
_entity.id
_entity.type
_entity.pdbx_description
1 polymer ?
#
loop_
_entity_poly.entity_id
_entity_poly.type
_entity_poly.pdbx_seq_one_letter_code
_entity_poly.pdbx_strand_id
1 'polypeptide(L)'
;MFSFGRRSATCEFCNVSSEKGFNVIYEDSNFLAFTDIRPAARVHVQVVPRKHIESVHSLKKEDVALLRSMRAIGNKILDDHNVNFAMRKMGFHIPPFNSVNHLHLHVQALPYSPSYKAIKYPISRGHGSHKKGLSWFAEIVQAIEILENDRSINFLPC
;
A
#
# COMPACT_ATOMS: atom_id res chain seq x y z
N MET A 1 12.70 -4.76 16.84
CA MET A 1 12.75 -3.29 16.91
C MET A 1 13.03 -2.77 15.52
N PHE A 2 12.06 -2.13 14.86
CA PHE A 2 12.31 -1.47 13.59
C PHE A 2 13.14 -0.22 13.88
N SER A 3 14.34 -0.14 13.28
CA SER A 3 15.18 1.06 13.36
C SER A 3 14.39 2.28 12.89
N PHE A 4 14.44 3.38 13.64
CA PHE A 4 13.82 4.67 13.29
C PHE A 4 14.43 5.15 11.97
N GLY A 5 13.86 4.70 10.85
CA GLY A 5 14.35 5.10 9.55
C GLY A 5 14.08 6.59 9.32
N ARG A 6 15.06 7.25 8.72
CA ARG A 6 15.12 8.69 8.54
C ARG A 6 13.84 9.21 7.87
N ARG A 7 13.17 10.19 8.48
CA ARG A 7 12.09 10.97 7.85
C ARG A 7 12.70 11.94 6.83
N SER A 8 11.96 12.27 5.76
CA SER A 8 12.32 13.33 4.83
C SER A 8 11.52 14.60 5.15
N ALA A 9 12.22 15.74 5.28
CA ALA A 9 11.59 17.04 5.57
C ALA A 9 10.70 17.53 4.42
N THR A 10 10.95 17.09 3.18
CA THR A 10 10.21 17.51 1.98
C THR A 10 9.15 16.52 1.51
N CYS A 11 9.11 15.30 2.07
CA CYS A 11 8.11 14.30 1.69
C CYS A 11 6.75 14.62 2.33
N GLU A 12 5.70 14.73 1.53
CA GLU A 12 4.33 14.96 2.00
C GLU A 12 3.89 13.87 2.99
N PHE A 13 4.17 12.60 2.69
CA PHE A 13 3.76 11.46 3.52
C PHE A 13 4.61 11.27 4.77
N CYS A 14 5.86 11.75 4.79
CA CYS A 14 6.64 11.83 6.03
C CYS A 14 6.09 12.88 7.00
N ASN A 15 5.34 13.86 6.49
CA ASN A 15 4.87 15.02 7.24
C ASN A 15 3.34 15.10 7.30
N VAL A 16 2.66 13.97 7.21
CA VAL A 16 1.20 13.86 7.43
C VAL A 16 0.84 14.43 8.80
N SER A 17 -0.11 15.36 8.82
CA SER A 17 -0.72 15.89 10.02
C SER A 17 -2.10 16.47 9.70
N SER A 18 -2.98 16.54 10.69
CA SER A 18 -4.30 17.17 10.55
C SER A 18 -4.20 18.65 10.18
N GLU A 19 -3.18 19.36 10.66
CA GLU A 19 -2.88 20.75 10.29
C GLU A 19 -2.60 20.94 8.80
N LYS A 20 -2.11 19.89 8.12
CA LYS A 20 -1.89 19.87 6.67
C LYS A 20 -3.08 19.31 5.89
N GLY A 21 -4.23 19.16 6.53
CA GLY A 21 -5.47 18.72 5.89
C GLY A 21 -5.61 17.21 5.72
N PHE A 22 -4.76 16.40 6.35
CA PHE A 22 -4.91 14.96 6.34
C PHE A 22 -5.95 14.51 7.36
N ASN A 23 -6.89 13.67 6.94
CA ASN A 23 -7.81 13.00 7.84
C ASN A 23 -7.18 11.67 8.32
N VAL A 24 -6.39 11.76 9.40
CA VAL A 24 -5.71 10.61 10.03
C VAL A 24 -6.71 9.80 10.84
N ILE A 25 -6.82 8.51 10.53
CA ILE A 25 -7.77 7.57 11.17
C ILE A 25 -7.07 6.46 11.97
N TYR A 26 -5.76 6.33 11.82
CA TYR A 26 -4.93 5.40 12.58
C TYR A 26 -3.53 5.97 12.75
N GLU A 27 -2.96 5.83 13.94
CA GLU A 27 -1.61 6.26 14.24
C GLU A 27 -1.00 5.37 15.34
N ASP A 28 0.21 4.86 15.09
CA ASP A 28 1.03 4.22 16.11
C ASP A 28 2.50 4.67 15.98
N SER A 29 3.43 4.07 16.72
CA SER A 29 4.85 4.45 16.68
C SER A 29 5.55 4.18 15.35
N ASN A 30 4.99 3.35 14.48
CA ASN A 30 5.58 2.88 13.22
C ASN A 30 4.78 3.28 11.98
N PHE A 31 3.47 3.52 12.09
CA PHE A 31 2.55 3.70 10.98
C PHE A 31 1.56 4.84 11.20
N LEU A 32 1.07 5.36 10.07
CA LEU A 32 -0.06 6.27 9.96
C LEU A 32 -1.03 5.71 8.93
N ALA A 33 -2.34 5.93 9.12
CA ALA A 33 -3.31 5.75 8.05
C ALA A 33 -4.25 6.94 7.96
N PHE A 34 -4.56 7.34 6.72
CA PHE A 34 -5.43 8.48 6.44
C PHE A 34 -6.30 8.23 5.22
N THR A 35 -7.45 8.88 5.14
CA THR A 35 -8.35 8.75 3.98
C THR A 35 -7.72 9.36 2.73
N ASP A 36 -7.80 8.68 1.61
CA ASP A 36 -7.33 9.18 0.32
C ASP A 36 -8.15 10.41 -0.10
N ILE A 37 -7.48 11.48 -0.56
CA ILE A 37 -8.11 12.75 -0.95
C ILE A 37 -8.94 12.63 -2.24
N ARG A 38 -8.72 11.60 -3.06
CA ARG A 38 -9.44 11.31 -4.30
C ARG A 38 -9.91 9.84 -4.27
N PRO A 39 -10.84 9.49 -3.37
CA PRO A 39 -11.20 8.10 -3.10
C PRO A 39 -11.72 7.41 -4.36
N ALA A 40 -11.30 6.15 -4.59
CA ALA A 40 -11.77 5.35 -5.71
C ALA A 40 -12.94 4.42 -5.37
N ALA A 41 -13.19 4.23 -4.08
CA ALA A 41 -14.21 3.35 -3.53
C ALA A 41 -14.75 3.95 -2.22
N ARG A 42 -15.79 3.35 -1.63
CA ARG A 42 -16.43 3.87 -0.40
C ARG A 42 -15.45 4.01 0.76
N VAL A 43 -14.54 3.05 0.89
CA VAL A 43 -13.36 3.15 1.75
C VAL A 43 -12.15 3.15 0.84
N HIS A 44 -11.33 4.20 0.91
CA HIS A 44 -10.03 4.27 0.26
C HIS A 44 -9.07 4.98 1.21
N VAL A 45 -8.15 4.22 1.79
CA VAL A 45 -7.24 4.67 2.83
C VAL A 45 -5.81 4.38 2.41
N GLN A 46 -4.89 5.25 2.80
CA GLN A 46 -3.46 5.05 2.64
C GLN A 46 -2.85 4.68 3.98
N VAL A 47 -2.26 3.49 4.09
CA VAL A 47 -1.42 3.11 5.23
C VAL A 47 0.04 3.37 4.85
N VAL A 48 0.75 4.15 5.64
CA VAL A 48 2.15 4.55 5.39
C VAL A 48 3.03 4.23 6.60
N PRO A 49 4.27 3.75 6.41
CA PRO A 49 5.24 3.69 7.49
C PRO A 49 5.73 5.10 7.84
N ARG A 50 6.07 5.35 9.10
CA ARG A 50 6.74 6.59 9.52
C ARG A 50 8.16 6.71 8.98
N LYS A 51 8.86 5.58 8.87
CA LYS A 51 10.14 5.48 8.16
C LYS A 51 9.90 5.83 6.69
N HIS A 52 10.74 6.70 6.13
CA HIS A 52 10.71 6.96 4.71
C HIS A 52 11.25 5.75 3.94
N ILE A 53 10.40 5.17 3.10
CA ILE A 53 10.73 4.13 2.11
C ILE A 53 10.19 4.66 0.80
N GLU A 54 11.01 4.82 -0.22
CA GLU A 54 10.62 5.59 -1.41
C GLU A 54 9.45 4.92 -2.17
N SER A 55 9.55 3.62 -2.42
CA SER A 55 8.52 2.85 -3.12
C SER A 55 8.69 1.34 -2.90
N VAL A 56 7.89 0.53 -3.59
CA VAL A 56 8.05 -0.93 -3.60
C VAL A 56 9.39 -1.40 -4.16
N HIS A 57 10.11 -0.60 -4.97
CA HIS A 57 11.44 -0.96 -5.46
C HIS A 57 12.51 -0.90 -4.37
N SER A 58 12.25 -0.18 -3.28
CA SER A 58 13.17 -0.09 -2.14
C SER A 58 13.01 -1.24 -1.14
N LEU A 59 11.97 -2.07 -1.30
CA LEU A 59 11.65 -3.16 -0.39
C LEU A 59 12.58 -4.36 -0.59
N LYS A 60 12.94 -5.00 0.52
CA LYS A 60 13.72 -6.23 0.56
C LYS A 60 13.01 -7.30 1.38
N LYS A 61 13.57 -8.51 1.40
CA LYS A 61 13.07 -9.64 2.21
C LYS A 61 12.90 -9.27 3.69
N GLU A 62 13.81 -8.45 4.23
CA GLU A 62 13.74 -7.95 5.61
C GLU A 62 12.48 -7.10 5.90
N ASP A 63 11.87 -6.49 4.86
CA ASP A 63 10.67 -5.65 5.00
C ASP A 63 9.36 -6.46 4.94
N VAL A 64 9.40 -7.79 4.80
CA VAL A 64 8.19 -8.65 4.82
C VAL A 64 7.36 -8.43 6.08
N ALA A 65 8.00 -8.28 7.24
CA ALA A 65 7.30 -8.00 8.50
C ALA A 65 6.59 -6.64 8.48
N LEU A 66 7.18 -5.63 7.82
CA LEU A 66 6.57 -4.32 7.64
C LEU A 66 5.31 -4.43 6.77
N LEU A 67 5.36 -5.17 5.65
CA LEU A 67 4.19 -5.37 4.79
C LEU A 67 3.07 -6.14 5.49
N ARG A 68 3.41 -7.15 6.30
CA ARG A 68 2.42 -7.88 7.11
C ARG A 68 1.72 -6.96 8.12
N SER A 69 2.46 -6.07 8.77
CA SER A 69 1.87 -5.05 9.67
C SER A 69 0.95 -4.09 8.91
N MET A 70 1.37 -3.59 7.75
CA MET A 70 0.52 -2.73 6.91
C MET A 70 -0.78 -3.46 6.49
N ARG A 71 -0.69 -4.74 6.12
CA ARG A 71 -1.86 -5.59 5.80
C ARG A 71 -2.79 -5.74 7.00
N ALA A 72 -2.24 -5.98 8.19
CA ALA A 72 -3.02 -6.13 9.41
C ALA A 72 -3.77 -4.84 9.77
N ILE A 73 -3.11 -3.69 9.67
CA ILE A 73 -3.73 -2.37 9.84
C ILE A 73 -4.84 -2.15 8.81
N GLY A 74 -4.57 -2.43 7.54
CA GLY A 74 -5.57 -2.31 6.48
C GLY A 74 -6.81 -3.20 6.69
N ASN A 75 -6.59 -4.45 7.12
CA ASN A 75 -7.69 -5.34 7.48
C ASN A 75 -8.50 -4.81 8.66
N LYS A 76 -7.83 -4.35 9.72
CA LYS A 76 -8.52 -3.74 10.87
C LYS A 76 -9.40 -2.57 10.45
N ILE A 77 -8.88 -1.66 9.62
CA ILE A 77 -9.65 -0.52 9.11
C ILE A 77 -10.87 -1.02 8.33
N LEU A 78 -10.71 -2.03 7.47
CA LEU A 78 -11.82 -2.60 6.71
C LEU A 78 -12.83 -3.35 7.58
N ASP A 79 -12.39 -3.97 8.69
CA ASP A 79 -13.26 -4.57 9.71
C ASP A 79 -14.10 -3.49 10.41
N ASP A 80 -13.47 -2.39 10.85
CA ASP A 80 -14.13 -1.26 11.50
C ASP A 80 -15.20 -0.61 10.57
N HIS A 81 -15.04 -0.76 9.24
CA HIS A 81 -16.00 -0.32 8.23
C HIS A 81 -16.99 -1.40 7.75
N ASN A 82 -17.02 -2.57 8.39
CA ASN A 82 -17.87 -3.73 8.09
C ASN A 82 -17.73 -4.23 6.63
N VAL A 83 -16.52 -4.21 6.07
CA VAL A 83 -16.27 -4.61 4.68
C VAL A 83 -16.02 -6.11 4.62
N ASN A 84 -16.83 -6.85 3.86
CA ASN A 84 -16.62 -8.29 3.65
C ASN A 84 -15.25 -8.58 3.03
N PHE A 85 -14.58 -9.66 3.45
CA PHE A 85 -13.26 -10.08 2.95
C PHE A 85 -13.20 -10.15 1.41
N ALA A 86 -14.25 -10.64 0.74
CA ALA A 86 -14.33 -10.74 -0.72
C ALA A 86 -14.35 -9.38 -1.43
N MET A 87 -14.65 -8.30 -0.71
CA MET A 87 -14.72 -6.93 -1.23
C MET A 87 -13.48 -6.11 -0.86
N ARG A 88 -12.47 -6.72 -0.23
CA ARG A 88 -11.24 -6.02 0.17
C ARG A 88 -10.22 -6.08 -0.95
N LYS A 89 -9.59 -4.94 -1.22
CA LYS A 89 -8.45 -4.86 -2.11
C LYS A 89 -7.35 -4.05 -1.47
N MET A 90 -6.13 -4.61 -1.50
CA MET A 90 -4.97 -4.01 -0.86
C MET A 90 -3.74 -4.17 -1.73
N GLY A 91 -3.03 -3.09 -2.01
CA GLY A 91 -1.79 -3.14 -2.77
C GLY A 91 -1.11 -1.80 -2.97
N PHE A 92 -0.07 -1.83 -3.79
CA PHE A 92 0.84 -0.71 -4.02
C PHE A 92 0.90 -0.37 -5.51
N HIS A 93 0.89 0.92 -5.83
CA HIS A 93 1.34 1.35 -7.15
C HIS A 93 2.85 1.12 -7.30
N ILE A 94 3.25 0.68 -8.49
CA ILE A 94 4.65 0.47 -8.86
C ILE A 94 5.12 1.71 -9.64
N PRO A 95 6.27 2.32 -9.31
CA PRO A 95 6.82 3.43 -10.10
C PRO A 95 6.90 3.10 -11.60
N PRO A 96 6.68 4.09 -12.48
CA PRO A 96 6.40 5.51 -12.20
C PRO A 96 4.91 5.83 -11.94
N PHE A 97 4.07 4.83 -11.62
CA PHE A 97 2.62 5.00 -11.47
C PHE A 97 2.15 5.36 -10.04
N ASN A 98 3.08 5.58 -9.11
CA ASN A 98 2.79 6.11 -7.78
C ASN A 98 2.80 7.66 -7.82
N SER A 99 1.90 8.31 -7.07
CA SER A 99 1.82 9.78 -7.04
C SER A 99 2.78 10.42 -6.04
N VAL A 100 3.14 9.70 -4.97
CA VAL A 100 4.04 10.17 -3.92
C VAL A 100 5.15 9.13 -3.73
N ASN A 101 6.41 9.57 -3.70
CA ASN A 101 7.59 8.74 -3.46
C ASN A 101 7.77 8.45 -1.96
N HIS A 102 6.76 7.80 -1.39
CA HIS A 102 6.77 7.24 -0.05
C HIS A 102 5.83 6.05 -0.05
N LEU A 103 6.31 4.86 0.33
CA LEU A 103 5.56 3.62 0.33
C LEU A 103 4.19 3.79 1.00
N HIS A 104 3.12 3.56 0.24
CA HIS A 104 1.75 3.66 0.75
C HIS A 104 0.93 2.48 0.25
N LEU A 105 0.32 1.78 1.19
CA LEU A 105 -0.62 0.71 0.90
C LEU A 105 -2.00 1.34 0.67
N HIS A 106 -2.54 1.15 -0.53
CA HIS A 106 -3.95 1.43 -0.79
C HIS A 106 -4.78 0.35 -0.11
N VAL A 107 -5.71 0.75 0.75
CA VAL A 107 -6.67 -0.11 1.43
C VAL A 107 -8.07 0.28 0.95
N GLN A 108 -8.75 -0.62 0.24
CA GLN A 108 -9.93 -0.31 -0.54
C GLN A 108 -11.09 -1.28 -0.25
N ALA A 109 -12.30 -0.73 -0.17
CA ALA A 109 -13.56 -1.49 -0.13
C ALA A 109 -14.29 -1.39 -1.47
N LEU A 110 -14.24 -2.45 -2.26
CA LEU A 110 -14.91 -2.57 -3.55
C LEU A 110 -16.45 -2.52 -3.39
N PRO A 111 -17.20 -2.19 -4.46
CA PRO A 111 -16.75 -1.86 -5.81
C PRO A 111 -16.15 -0.46 -5.93
N TYR A 112 -15.43 -0.21 -7.02
CA TYR A 112 -15.00 1.14 -7.37
C TYR A 112 -16.18 1.99 -7.82
N SER A 113 -16.17 3.26 -7.42
CA SER A 113 -17.17 4.23 -7.81
C SER A 113 -16.53 5.57 -8.21
N PRO A 114 -16.71 6.01 -9.47
CA PRO A 114 -17.23 5.25 -10.61
C PRO A 114 -16.34 4.06 -11.00
N SER A 115 -16.92 3.07 -11.70
CA SER A 115 -16.28 1.78 -12.03
C SER A 115 -14.98 1.92 -12.83
N TYR A 116 -14.85 2.93 -13.70
CA TYR A 116 -13.65 3.16 -14.51
C TYR A 116 -12.39 3.42 -13.67
N LYS A 117 -12.52 3.83 -12.40
CA LYS A 117 -11.38 3.99 -11.50
C LYS A 117 -10.62 2.68 -11.26
N ALA A 118 -11.24 1.53 -11.54
CA ALA A 118 -10.59 0.22 -11.52
C ALA A 118 -9.31 0.16 -12.37
N ILE A 119 -9.26 0.92 -13.47
CA ILE A 119 -8.10 0.98 -14.38
C ILE A 119 -6.83 1.38 -13.65
N LYS A 120 -6.91 2.17 -12.57
CA LYS A 120 -5.73 2.55 -11.79
C LYS A 120 -5.09 1.37 -11.06
N TYR A 121 -5.85 0.34 -10.73
CA TYR A 121 -5.43 -0.72 -9.81
C TYR A 121 -5.47 -2.10 -10.48
N PRO A 122 -4.83 -2.32 -11.65
CA PRO A 122 -4.89 -3.61 -12.31
C PRO A 122 -4.13 -4.65 -11.52
N ILE A 123 -4.69 -5.85 -11.35
CA ILE A 123 -3.97 -6.98 -10.77
C ILE A 123 -3.74 -7.97 -11.89
N SER A 124 -2.49 -8.40 -12.05
CA SER A 124 -2.12 -9.45 -12.97
C SER A 124 -1.52 -10.60 -12.18
N ARG A 125 -2.10 -11.80 -12.31
CA ARG A 125 -1.58 -13.02 -11.68
C ARG A 125 -0.33 -13.47 -12.42
N GLY A 126 0.68 -13.90 -11.66
CA GLY A 126 1.87 -14.51 -12.25
C GLY A 126 1.61 -15.90 -12.79
N HIS A 127 2.54 -16.40 -13.59
CA HIS A 127 2.56 -17.77 -14.11
C HIS A 127 3.92 -18.42 -13.79
N GLY A 128 3.93 -19.73 -13.60
CA GLY A 128 5.12 -20.50 -13.28
C GLY A 128 5.72 -20.06 -11.94
N SER A 129 6.98 -19.62 -11.96
CA SER A 129 7.68 -19.15 -10.75
C SER A 129 7.30 -17.73 -10.34
N HIS A 130 6.64 -16.94 -11.19
CA HIS A 130 6.24 -15.56 -10.90
C HIS A 130 4.93 -15.51 -10.10
N LYS A 131 4.85 -14.62 -9.13
CA LYS A 131 3.65 -14.37 -8.30
C LYS A 131 2.78 -13.26 -8.88
N LYS A 132 3.39 -12.35 -9.64
CA LYS A 132 2.75 -11.24 -10.33
C LYS A 132 3.01 -11.32 -11.83
N GLY A 133 2.01 -10.99 -12.64
CA GLY A 133 2.13 -10.80 -14.10
C GLY A 133 2.47 -9.35 -14.46
N LEU A 134 2.30 -8.95 -15.72
CA LEU A 134 2.52 -7.57 -16.16
C LEU A 134 1.44 -6.63 -15.57
N SER A 135 1.84 -5.68 -14.73
CA SER A 135 0.94 -4.71 -14.09
C SER A 135 1.72 -3.59 -13.39
N TRP A 136 1.11 -2.40 -13.27
CA TRP A 136 1.60 -1.27 -12.45
C TRP A 136 1.01 -1.21 -11.03
N PHE A 137 0.33 -2.26 -10.59
CA PHE A 137 -0.14 -2.41 -9.22
C PHE A 137 0.14 -3.83 -8.73
N ALA A 138 0.77 -3.93 -7.56
CA ALA A 138 1.06 -5.20 -6.89
C ALA A 138 0.13 -5.38 -5.70
N GLU A 139 -0.64 -6.46 -5.66
CA GLU A 139 -1.39 -6.79 -4.44
C GLU A 139 -0.43 -7.08 -3.29
N ILE A 140 -0.86 -6.75 -2.07
CA ILE A 140 -0.03 -6.93 -0.88
C ILE A 140 0.38 -8.38 -0.66
N VAL A 141 -0.47 -9.35 -1.04
CA VAL A 141 -0.14 -10.77 -0.97
C VAL A 141 0.95 -11.12 -1.99
N GLN A 142 0.85 -10.64 -3.23
CA GLN A 142 1.89 -10.81 -4.24
C GLN A 142 3.21 -10.19 -3.76
N ALA A 143 3.17 -8.97 -3.24
CA ALA A 143 4.35 -8.26 -2.74
C ALA A 143 5.05 -9.03 -1.61
N ILE A 144 4.29 -9.54 -0.63
CA ILE A 144 4.84 -10.36 0.45
C ILE A 144 5.50 -11.63 -0.10
N GLU A 145 4.80 -12.39 -0.95
CA GLU A 145 5.33 -13.64 -1.51
C GLU A 145 6.59 -13.40 -2.37
N ILE A 146 6.64 -12.32 -3.15
CA ILE A 146 7.81 -11.94 -3.96
C ILE A 146 9.03 -11.71 -3.05
N LEU A 147 8.87 -10.92 -2.00
CA LEU A 147 9.96 -10.61 -1.06
C LEU A 147 10.39 -11.82 -0.22
N GLU A 148 9.45 -12.69 0.17
CA GLU A 148 9.78 -13.95 0.88
C GLU A 148 10.69 -14.87 0.06
N ASN A 149 10.52 -14.85 -1.26
CA ASN A 149 11.35 -15.57 -2.23
C ASN A 149 12.63 -14.79 -2.60
N ASP A 150 12.97 -13.74 -1.84
CA ASP A 150 14.15 -12.91 -2.04
C ASP A 150 14.21 -12.26 -3.44
N ARG A 151 13.04 -11.92 -3.99
CA ARG A 151 12.90 -11.24 -5.28
C ARG A 151 12.40 -9.81 -5.10
N SER A 152 12.59 -9.00 -6.14
CA SER A 152 12.14 -7.60 -6.17
C SER A 152 10.79 -7.44 -6.87
N ILE A 153 9.97 -6.50 -6.38
CA ILE A 153 8.69 -6.14 -6.99
C ILE A 153 8.95 -5.22 -8.18
N ASN A 154 8.42 -5.61 -9.35
CA ASN A 154 8.66 -4.94 -10.63
C ASN A 154 7.38 -4.76 -11.44
N PHE A 155 7.41 -3.85 -12.42
CA PHE A 155 6.35 -3.70 -13.42
C PHE A 155 6.15 -5.00 -14.23
N LEU A 156 7.27 -5.61 -14.64
CA LEU A 156 7.33 -6.91 -15.30
C LEU A 156 6.92 -8.06 -14.33
N PRO A 157 6.61 -9.26 -14.86
CA PRO A 157 6.36 -10.43 -14.03
C PRO A 157 7.50 -10.68 -13.03
N CYS A 158 7.13 -10.97 -11.77
CA CYS A 158 8.05 -11.15 -10.65
C CYS A 158 7.45 -12.03 -9.56
#